data_AF-A0A6C0HCC8-F1
#
_entry.id   AF-A0A6C0HCC8-F1
#
_cell.length_a   1.000
_cell.length_b   1.000
_cell.length_c   1.000
_cell.angle_alpha   90.00
_cell.angle_beta   90.00
_cell.angle_gamma   90.00
#
_symmetry.space_group_name_H-M   'P 1'
#
loop_
_entity.id
_entity.type
_entity.pdbx_description
1 polymer ?
#
loop_
_entity_poly.entity_id
_entity_poly.type
_entity_poly.pdbx_seq_one_letter_code
_entity_poly.pdbx_strand_id
1 'polypeptide(L)'
;MENNPGGMTLVCEEDMTEKIGIVTRQTNYTEDIAREKLLIANMDHIKVIKDFFGIAEKKALPVKSLQQQIYKEIRHKLDDSIRDFNNKQDKKLASEIENNNK
;
A
#
# COMPACT_ATOMS: atom_id res chain seq x y z
N MET A 1 -0.24 -7.86 -30.17
CA MET A 1 -1.34 -7.12 -29.50
C MET A 1 -2.31 -8.18 -29.01
N GLU A 2 -2.12 -8.68 -27.79
CA GLU A 2 -3.03 -9.68 -27.19
C GLU A 2 -4.13 -8.95 -26.43
N ASN A 3 -5.33 -8.93 -27.01
CA ASN A 3 -6.56 -8.59 -26.30
C ASN A 3 -7.06 -9.89 -25.66
N ASN A 4 -6.89 -10.03 -24.34
CA ASN A 4 -7.46 -11.12 -23.55
C ASN A 4 -8.93 -10.79 -23.24
N PRO A 5 -9.92 -11.56 -23.74
CA PRO A 5 -11.33 -11.23 -23.54
C PRO A 5 -11.81 -11.67 -22.15
N GLY A 6 -12.33 -10.71 -21.39
CA GLY A 6 -13.47 -10.91 -20.49
C GLY A 6 -13.24 -11.72 -19.21
N GLY A 7 -12.47 -11.16 -18.26
CA GLY A 7 -12.71 -11.46 -16.85
C GLY A 7 -14.03 -10.83 -16.42
N MET A 8 -14.99 -11.63 -15.97
CA MET A 8 -16.23 -11.12 -15.36
C MET A 8 -15.88 -10.49 -14.01
N THR A 9 -15.70 -9.17 -13.97
CA THR A 9 -15.46 -8.44 -12.71
C THR A 9 -16.80 -8.14 -12.07
N LEU A 10 -17.09 -8.77 -10.92
CA LEU A 10 -18.21 -8.37 -10.07
C LEU A 10 -17.81 -7.08 -9.36
N VAL A 11 -18.52 -5.98 -9.63
CA VAL A 11 -18.30 -4.68 -9.01
C VAL A 11 -19.58 -4.26 -8.30
N CYS A 12 -19.48 -3.87 -7.03
CA CYS A 12 -20.58 -3.25 -6.31
C CYS A 12 -20.83 -1.84 -6.89
N GLU A 13 -22.08 -1.50 -7.21
CA GLU A 13 -22.46 -0.21 -7.80
C GLU A 13 -22.07 0.99 -6.92
N GLU A 14 -22.13 0.80 -5.60
CA GLU A 14 -21.73 1.79 -4.59
C GLU A 14 -20.23 2.10 -4.69
N ASP A 15 -19.39 1.06 -4.73
CA ASP A 15 -17.93 1.19 -4.86
C ASP A 15 -17.52 1.86 -6.18
N MET A 16 -18.28 1.60 -7.26
CA MET A 16 -18.05 2.25 -8.56
C MET A 16 -18.35 3.74 -8.49
N THR A 17 -19.50 4.10 -7.91
CA THR A 17 -19.93 5.49 -7.78
C THR A 17 -18.96 6.31 -6.91
N GLU A 18 -18.50 5.73 -5.80
CA GLU A 18 -17.50 6.38 -4.93
C GLU A 18 -16.20 6.67 -5.70
N LYS A 19 -15.67 5.66 -6.40
CA LYS A 19 -14.41 5.79 -7.15
C LYS A 19 -14.53 6.76 -8.32
N ILE A 20 -15.66 6.79 -9.02
CA ILE A 20 -15.95 7.80 -10.05
C ILE A 20 -15.88 9.19 -9.41
N GLY A 21 -16.55 9.40 -8.27
CA GLY A 21 -16.54 10.67 -7.55
C GLY A 21 -15.14 11.12 -7.11
N ILE A 22 -14.27 10.18 -6.72
CA ILE A 22 -12.87 10.50 -6.38
C ILE A 22 -12.11 10.98 -7.64
N VAL A 23 -12.28 10.31 -8.78
CA VAL A 23 -11.61 10.66 -10.03
C VAL A 23 -12.10 11.99 -10.57
N THR A 24 -13.40 12.24 -10.63
CA THR A 24 -13.99 13.46 -11.19
C THR A 24 -13.71 14.71 -10.35
N ARG A 25 -13.50 14.57 -9.03
CA ARG A 25 -13.08 15.71 -8.17
C ARG A 25 -11.64 16.16 -8.43
N GLN A 26 -10.78 15.29 -8.96
CA GLN A 26 -9.34 15.54 -9.11
C GLN A 26 -8.90 15.69 -10.57
N THR A 27 -9.79 15.38 -11.51
CA THR A 27 -9.53 15.39 -12.95
C THR A 27 -10.62 16.18 -13.66
N ASN A 28 -10.45 16.45 -14.94
CA ASN A 28 -11.49 17.05 -15.78
C ASN A 28 -12.33 16.00 -16.54
N TYR A 29 -12.29 14.74 -16.10
CA TYR A 29 -13.08 13.68 -16.71
C TYR A 29 -14.56 13.84 -16.38
N THR A 30 -15.41 13.52 -17.37
CA THR A 30 -16.85 13.30 -17.14
C THR A 30 -17.06 11.95 -16.46
N GLU A 31 -18.23 11.74 -15.84
CA GLU A 31 -18.55 10.48 -15.17
C GLU A 31 -18.42 9.27 -16.09
N ASP A 32 -18.82 9.40 -17.36
CA ASP A 32 -18.71 8.33 -18.35
C ASP A 32 -17.25 7.97 -18.67
N ILE A 33 -16.40 8.99 -18.85
CA ILE A 33 -14.96 8.79 -19.10
C ILE A 33 -14.30 8.20 -17.85
N ALA A 34 -14.65 8.69 -16.66
CA ALA A 34 -14.12 8.17 -15.41
C ALA A 34 -14.50 6.68 -15.22
N ARG A 35 -15.75 6.31 -15.54
CA ARG A 35 -16.22 4.92 -15.49
C ARG A 35 -15.46 4.01 -16.45
N GLU A 36 -15.28 4.43 -17.70
CA GLU A 36 -14.52 3.67 -18.70
C GLU A 36 -13.06 3.47 -18.25
N LYS A 37 -12.40 4.54 -17.79
CA LYS A 37 -11.02 4.48 -17.31
C LYS A 37 -10.86 3.60 -16.08
N LEU A 38 -11.82 3.62 -15.16
CA LEU A 38 -11.83 2.75 -13.98
C LEU A 38 -11.98 1.27 -14.36
N LEU A 39 -12.83 0.95 -15.35
CA LEU A 39 -12.96 -0.41 -15.86
C LEU A 39 -11.65 -0.91 -16.48
N ILE A 40 -10.99 -0.08 -17.29
CA ILE A 40 -9.68 -0.40 -17.88
C ILE A 40 -8.60 -0.56 -16.81
N ALA A 41 -8.68 0.23 -15.74
CA ALA A 41 -7.72 0.22 -14.64
C ALA A 41 -8.05 -0.81 -13.54
N ASN A 42 -8.95 -1.78 -13.78
CA ASN A 42 -9.38 -2.77 -12.78
C ASN A 42 -9.87 -2.13 -11.46
N MET A 43 -10.65 -1.07 -11.55
CA MET A 43 -11.18 -0.29 -10.41
C MET A 43 -10.12 0.38 -9.53
N ASP A 44 -8.89 0.57 -10.04
CA ASP A 44 -7.84 1.33 -9.36
C ASP A 44 -7.93 2.82 -9.73
N HIS A 45 -8.64 3.58 -8.90
CA HIS A 45 -8.78 5.03 -9.06
C HIS A 45 -7.45 5.78 -8.92
N ILE A 46 -6.50 5.28 -8.13
CA ILE A 46 -5.19 5.91 -7.95
C ILE A 46 -4.40 5.81 -9.25
N LYS A 47 -4.47 4.65 -9.92
CA LYS A 47 -3.86 4.45 -11.23
C LYS A 47 -4.45 5.40 -12.28
N VAL A 48 -5.78 5.50 -12.36
CA VAL A 48 -6.46 6.42 -13.28
C VAL A 48 -6.03 7.88 -13.06
N ILE A 49 -5.92 8.32 -11.80
CA ILE A 49 -5.48 9.67 -11.44
C ILE A 49 -4.01 9.89 -11.80
N LYS A 50 -3.13 8.93 -11.50
CA LYS A 50 -1.70 9.01 -11.86
C LYS A 50 -1.51 9.08 -13.37
N ASP A 51 -2.23 8.26 -14.12
CA ASP A 51 -2.20 8.25 -15.58
C ASP A 51 -2.67 9.60 -16.15
N PHE A 52 -3.71 10.20 -15.57
CA PHE A 52 -4.17 11.54 -15.96
C PHE A 52 -3.10 12.61 -15.76
N PHE A 53 -2.37 12.57 -14.63
CA PHE A 53 -1.28 13.50 -14.35
C PHE A 53 0.06 13.13 -15.02
N GLY A 54 0.11 12.07 -15.83
CA GLY A 54 1.34 11.60 -16.47
C GLY A 54 2.39 11.09 -15.48
N ILE A 55 1.98 10.70 -14.26
CA ILE A 55 2.87 10.17 -13.24
C ILE A 55 3.08 8.69 -13.53
N ALA A 56 4.23 8.35 -14.11
CA ALA A 56 4.61 6.97 -14.33
C ALA A 56 4.63 6.20 -12.99
N GLU A 57 4.02 5.02 -12.95
CA GLU A 57 4.15 4.11 -11.82
C GLU A 57 5.64 3.84 -11.55
N LYS A 58 6.09 4.14 -10.34
CA LYS A 58 7.40 3.71 -9.87
C LYS A 58 7.38 2.19 -9.89
N LYS A 59 8.02 1.59 -10.90
CA LYS A 59 8.24 0.15 -10.94
C LYS A 59 8.80 -0.25 -9.59
N ALA A 60 8.17 -1.21 -8.92
CA ALA A 60 8.74 -1.82 -7.73
C ALA A 60 10.18 -2.18 -8.10
N LEU A 61 11.16 -1.58 -7.40
CA LEU A 61 12.55 -1.82 -7.72
C LEU A 61 12.73 -3.34 -7.58
N PRO A 62 13.11 -4.05 -8.66
CA PRO A 62 13.44 -5.45 -8.53
C PRO A 62 14.50 -5.55 -7.44
N VAL A 63 14.40 -6.55 -6.56
CA VAL A 63 15.51 -6.80 -5.63
C VAL A 63 16.74 -7.06 -6.48
N LYS A 64 17.64 -6.07 -6.57
CA LYS A 64 18.68 -6.03 -7.59
C LYS A 64 19.83 -7.00 -7.25
N SER A 65 19.96 -7.41 -5.99
CA SER A 65 20.97 -8.39 -5.60
C SER A 65 20.59 -9.17 -4.35
N LEU A 66 21.08 -10.40 -4.28
CA LEU A 66 21.07 -11.24 -3.07
C LEU A 66 21.59 -10.47 -1.85
N GLN A 67 22.60 -9.62 -2.05
CA GLN A 67 23.16 -8.78 -0.97
C GLN A 67 22.11 -7.83 -0.40
N GLN A 68 21.25 -7.21 -1.21
CA GLN A 68 20.18 -6.34 -0.72
C GLN A 68 19.14 -7.08 0.12
N GLN A 69 18.84 -8.34 -0.20
CA GLN A 69 18.00 -9.20 0.63
C GLN A 69 18.69 -9.52 1.94
N ILE A 70 19.96 -9.97 1.90
CA ILE A 70 20.72 -10.29 3.09
C ILE A 70 20.81 -9.08 4.03
N TYR A 71 21.07 -7.87 3.51
CA TYR A 71 21.09 -6.66 4.33
C TYR A 71 19.74 -6.33 4.96
N LYS A 72 18.62 -6.53 4.25
CA LYS A 72 17.28 -6.34 4.81
C LYS A 72 17.01 -7.32 5.95
N GLU A 73 17.29 -8.60 5.74
CA GLU A 73 17.09 -9.64 6.75
C GLU A 73 17.93 -9.41 8.00
N ILE A 74 19.20 -9.03 7.83
CA ILE A 74 20.07 -8.70 8.96
C ILE A 74 19.53 -7.50 9.73
N ARG A 75 19.09 -6.45 9.04
CA ARG A 75 18.50 -5.26 9.68
C ARG A 75 17.25 -5.60 10.46
N HIS A 76 16.33 -6.35 9.86
CA HIS A 76 15.09 -6.76 10.53
C HIS A 76 15.38 -7.57 11.81
N LYS A 77 16.29 -8.55 11.73
CA LYS A 77 16.69 -9.34 12.91
C LYS A 77 17.32 -8.48 14.02
N LEU A 78 18.13 -7.50 13.65
CA LEU A 78 18.75 -6.58 14.61
C LEU A 78 17.68 -5.70 15.29
N ASP A 79 16.78 -5.11 14.50
CA ASP A 79 15.71 -4.24 14.98
C ASP A 79 14.78 -5.00 15.95
N ASP A 80 14.44 -6.25 15.62
CA ASP A 80 13.63 -7.11 16.47
C ASP A 80 14.35 -7.45 17.78
N SER A 81 15.65 -7.79 17.71
CA SER A 81 16.45 -8.09 18.90
C SER A 81 16.57 -6.89 19.84
N ILE A 82 16.73 -5.67 19.31
CA ILE A 82 16.81 -4.44 20.10
C ILE A 82 15.45 -4.16 20.76
N ARG A 83 14.37 -4.29 19.99
CA ARG A 83 13.00 -4.10 20.51
C ARG A 83 12.71 -5.06 21.66
N ASP A 84 13.05 -6.34 21.51
CA ASP A 84 12.85 -7.35 22.54
C ASP A 84 13.67 -7.07 23.80
N PHE A 85 14.91 -6.62 23.64
CA PHE A 85 15.75 -6.23 24.76
C PHE A 85 15.14 -5.05 25.53
N ASN A 86 14.76 -3.98 24.83
CA ASN A 86 14.17 -2.80 25.44
C ASN A 86 12.87 -3.15 26.18
N ASN A 87 11.98 -3.91 25.54
CA ASN A 87 10.74 -4.39 26.15
C ASN A 87 10.99 -5.17 27.46
N LYS A 88 12.07 -5.96 27.53
CA LYS A 88 12.43 -6.68 28.76
C LYS A 88 12.96 -5.73 29.84
N GLN A 89 13.77 -4.74 29.47
CA GLN A 89 14.27 -3.74 30.42
C GLN A 89 13.13 -2.90 30.98
N ASP A 90 12.19 -2.46 30.14
CA ASP A 90 11.05 -1.65 30.57
C ASP A 90 10.16 -2.42 31.54
N LYS A 91 9.88 -3.71 31.26
CA LYS A 91 9.14 -4.58 32.18
C LYS A 91 9.87 -4.78 33.50
N LYS A 92 11.19 -4.97 33.46
CA LYS A 92 12.00 -5.11 34.67
C LYS A 92 11.93 -3.84 35.51
N LEU A 93 12.14 -2.68 34.90
CA LEU A 93 12.07 -1.39 35.58
C LEU A 93 10.68 -1.15 36.19
N ALA A 94 9.60 -1.46 35.44
CA ALA A 94 8.24 -1.35 35.96
C ALA A 94 8.03 -2.23 37.20
N SER A 95 8.54 -3.46 37.20
CA SER A 95 8.45 -4.36 38.36
C SER A 95 9.25 -3.86 39.57
N GLU A 96 10.42 -3.26 39.35
CA GLU A 96 11.24 -2.68 40.42
C GLU A 96 10.57 -1.45 41.04
N ILE A 97 9.95 -0.60 40.23
CA ILE A 97 9.19 0.56 40.72
C ILE A 97 7.98 0.11 41.55
N GLU A 98 7.24 -0.92 41.11
CA GLU A 98 6.11 -1.44 41.87
C GLU A 98 6.56 -2.01 43.22
N ASN A 99 7.66 -2.76 43.25
CA ASN A 99 8.17 -3.37 44.48
C ASN A 99 8.72 -2.34 45.47
N ASN A 100 9.30 -1.24 45.01
CA ASN A 100 9.79 -0.17 45.89
C ASN A 100 8.68 0.72 46.47
N ASN A 101 7.48 0.68 45.90
CA ASN A 101 6.31 1.43 46.37
C ASN A 101 5.38 0.61 47.29
N LYS A 102 5.71 -0.66 47.58
CA LYS A 102 5.05 -1.50 48.59
C LYS A 102 5.84 -1.47 49.90
#